data_AF-A0A661B0U3-F1
#
_entry.id   AF-A0A661B0U3-F1
#
_cell.length_a   1.000
_cell.length_b   1.000
_cell.length_c   1.000
_cell.angle_alpha   90.00
_cell.angle_beta   90.00
_cell.angle_gamma   90.00
#
_symmetry.space_group_name_H-M   'P 1'
#
loop_
_entity.id
_entity.type
_entity.pdbx_description
1 polymer ?
#
loop_
_entity_poly.entity_id
_entity_poly.type
_entity_poly.pdbx_seq_one_letter_code
_entity_poly.pdbx_strand_id
1 'polypeptide(L)'
;MRLGFSSDARLFSSALLSTAFFGACVSDFFARHLYRPSFEAAMVLSSRRIFKKRSIINSWLWQFFRTFPKDVRALLVKDSKLFVRDPNQWSMFAVLLVLLAVYLANLRFIPSKIESLLWQTVISFVNFAFSGYILATLSVRFVYPAISMEGKSFWSIMSSPLSVKKLFWEKFILAFVVFFILAEVVAVISNGILSQSGQMVILTAVGIFLMSISLVSLNVGLGILFPNFEELNPMRIASSGGGMISALLSLFYVGVTVMIIAVPTYRYTSHLTFGDSFSSIEILIAISALLVVNGAATLIPLKLGLNAIARREF
;
A
#
# COMPACT_ATOMS: atom_id res chain seq x y z
N MET A 1 26.78 -47.79 15.94
CA MET A 1 25.73 -46.90 15.39
C MET A 1 26.19 -45.42 15.40
N ARG A 2 27.34 -45.09 14.78
CA ARG A 2 27.90 -43.72 14.72
C ARG A 2 28.51 -43.35 13.35
N LEU A 3 28.36 -44.20 12.33
CA LEU A 3 28.95 -43.99 11.00
C LEU A 3 28.03 -43.25 9.99
N GLY A 4 26.76 -42.98 10.33
CA GLY A 4 25.81 -42.30 9.43
C GLY A 4 25.96 -40.76 9.38
N PHE A 5 26.36 -40.12 10.48
CA PHE A 5 26.41 -38.64 10.54
C PHE A 5 27.49 -38.00 9.65
N SER A 6 28.62 -38.70 9.42
CA SER A 6 29.74 -38.16 8.62
C SER A 6 29.47 -38.24 7.12
N SER A 7 28.79 -39.30 6.65
CA SER A 7 28.33 -39.40 5.26
C SER A 7 27.26 -38.37 4.96
N ASP A 8 26.31 -38.16 5.88
CA ASP A 8 25.23 -37.20 5.72
C ASP A 8 25.77 -35.76 5.68
N ALA A 9 26.73 -35.41 6.55
CA ALA A 9 27.37 -34.09 6.54
C ALA A 9 28.13 -33.80 5.22
N ARG A 10 28.78 -34.82 4.62
CA ARG A 10 29.45 -34.70 3.32
C ARG A 10 28.46 -34.57 2.15
N LEU A 11 27.32 -35.25 2.24
CA LEU A 11 26.22 -35.11 1.27
C LEU A 11 25.59 -33.72 1.34
N PHE A 12 25.31 -33.19 2.54
CA PHE A 12 24.78 -31.83 2.68
C PHE A 12 25.76 -30.75 2.24
N SER A 13 27.06 -30.89 2.56
CA SER A 13 28.07 -29.92 2.15
C SER A 13 28.33 -29.94 0.64
N SER A 14 28.34 -31.11 0.01
CA SER A 14 28.44 -31.24 -1.45
C SER A 14 27.20 -30.72 -2.18
N ALA A 15 26.00 -30.95 -1.64
CA ALA A 15 24.77 -30.38 -2.18
C ALA A 15 24.75 -28.84 -2.09
N LEU A 16 25.20 -28.28 -0.97
CA LEU A 16 25.36 -26.83 -0.78
C LEU A 16 26.36 -26.24 -1.78
N LEU A 17 27.52 -26.87 -1.96
CA LEU A 17 28.54 -26.43 -2.91
C LEU A 17 28.03 -26.50 -4.36
N SER A 18 27.35 -27.59 -4.74
CA SER A 18 26.75 -27.73 -6.07
C SER A 18 25.70 -26.63 -6.34
N THR A 19 24.85 -26.36 -5.34
CA THR A 19 23.82 -25.30 -5.44
C THR A 19 24.46 -23.91 -5.54
N ALA A 20 25.54 -23.65 -4.80
CA ALA A 20 26.29 -22.40 -4.85
C ALA A 20 26.95 -22.17 -6.21
N PHE A 21 27.61 -23.21 -6.77
CA PHE A 21 28.20 -23.15 -8.10
C PHE A 21 27.15 -22.93 -9.19
N PHE A 22 26.02 -23.65 -9.12
CA PHE A 22 24.91 -23.46 -10.04
C PHE A 22 24.36 -22.02 -9.98
N GLY A 23 24.16 -21.49 -8.77
CA GLY A 23 23.74 -20.10 -8.58
C GLY A 23 24.71 -19.08 -9.18
N ALA A 24 26.02 -19.31 -9.01
CA ALA A 24 27.05 -18.46 -9.62
C ALA A 24 27.00 -18.51 -11.15
N CYS A 25 26.90 -19.70 -11.76
CA CYS A 25 26.78 -19.86 -13.22
C CYS A 25 25.51 -19.19 -13.78
N VAL A 26 24.38 -19.33 -13.08
CA VAL A 26 23.13 -18.65 -13.45
C VAL A 26 23.34 -17.13 -13.37
N SER A 27 23.92 -16.61 -12.29
CA SER A 27 24.18 -15.17 -12.16
C SER A 27 25.07 -14.61 -13.27
N ASP A 28 26.12 -15.34 -13.68
CA ASP A 28 27.00 -14.95 -14.79
C ASP A 28 26.28 -15.00 -16.13
N PHE A 29 25.48 -16.04 -16.37
CA PHE A 29 24.65 -16.14 -17.57
C PHE A 29 23.72 -14.93 -17.71
N PHE A 30 22.99 -14.59 -16.64
CA PHE A 30 22.09 -13.44 -16.61
C PHE A 30 22.87 -12.11 -16.71
N ALA A 31 24.03 -11.98 -16.07
CA ALA A 31 24.85 -10.78 -16.16
C ALA A 31 25.34 -10.52 -17.59
N ARG A 32 25.77 -11.56 -18.31
CA ARG A 32 26.22 -11.45 -19.70
C ARG A 32 25.07 -11.14 -20.66
N HIS A 33 23.92 -11.78 -20.48
CA HIS A 33 22.79 -11.63 -21.42
C HIS A 33 21.92 -10.40 -21.18
N LEU A 34 21.76 -9.96 -19.92
CA LEU A 34 20.87 -8.85 -19.58
C LEU A 34 21.63 -7.63 -19.09
N TYR A 35 22.57 -7.79 -18.15
CA TYR A 35 23.21 -6.63 -17.52
C TYR A 35 24.16 -5.90 -18.47
N ARG A 36 25.11 -6.62 -19.08
CA ARG A 36 26.12 -6.03 -19.97
C ARG A 36 25.51 -5.27 -21.17
N PRO A 37 24.59 -5.86 -21.97
CA PRO A 37 23.98 -5.14 -23.08
C PRO A 37 23.09 -3.97 -22.60
N SER A 38 22.42 -4.09 -21.45
CA SER A 38 21.62 -2.99 -20.90
C SER A 38 22.48 -1.84 -20.40
N PHE A 39 23.62 -2.13 -19.78
CA PHE A 39 24.57 -1.15 -19.26
C PHE A 39 25.26 -0.39 -20.40
N GLU A 40 25.71 -1.12 -21.44
CA GLU A 40 26.27 -0.53 -22.65
C GLU A 40 25.22 0.30 -23.40
N ALA A 41 23.99 -0.21 -23.55
CA ALA A 41 22.89 0.55 -24.13
C ALA A 41 22.58 1.83 -23.33
N ALA A 42 22.54 1.76 -21.99
CA ALA A 42 22.29 2.92 -21.13
C ALA A 42 23.39 3.99 -21.27
N MET A 43 24.66 3.58 -21.36
CA MET A 43 25.78 4.50 -21.61
C MET A 43 25.74 5.11 -23.02
N VAL A 44 25.39 4.34 -24.04
CA VAL A 44 25.28 4.82 -25.44
C VAL A 44 24.07 5.74 -25.62
N LEU A 45 22.94 5.46 -24.96
CA LEU A 45 21.74 6.30 -24.95
C LEU A 45 21.96 7.63 -24.22
N SER A 46 22.83 7.68 -23.21
CA SER A 46 23.27 8.93 -22.57
C SER A 46 23.92 9.90 -23.58
N SER A 47 24.65 9.36 -24.57
CA SER A 47 25.37 10.14 -25.59
C SER A 47 24.48 10.64 -26.75
N ARG A 48 23.43 9.89 -27.13
CA ARG A 48 22.46 10.30 -28.17
C ARG A 48 21.11 10.70 -27.57
N ARG A 49 20.91 12.00 -27.32
CA ARG A 49 19.58 12.59 -27.05
C ARG A 49 18.69 12.53 -28.30
N ILE A 50 18.07 11.39 -28.57
CA ILE A 50 16.99 11.30 -29.56
C ILE A 50 15.72 11.87 -28.90
N PHE A 51 15.46 13.17 -29.09
CA PHE A 51 14.17 13.77 -28.77
C PHE A 51 13.10 13.27 -29.75
N LYS A 52 12.62 12.03 -29.59
CA LYS A 52 11.33 11.65 -30.16
C LYS A 52 10.26 12.43 -29.40
N LYS A 53 9.70 13.48 -30.01
CA LYS A 53 8.43 14.11 -29.59
C LYS A 53 7.30 13.08 -29.68
N ARG A 54 7.27 12.11 -28.75
CA ARG A 54 6.09 11.27 -28.56
C ARG A 54 5.03 12.18 -27.92
N SER A 55 3.99 12.49 -28.69
CA SER A 55 2.85 13.28 -28.24
C SER A 55 2.28 12.69 -26.96
N ILE A 56 2.36 13.44 -25.85
CA ILE A 56 1.73 13.10 -24.57
C ILE A 56 0.20 12.98 -24.75
N ILE A 57 -0.34 13.72 -25.73
CA ILE A 57 -1.77 13.90 -26.02
C ILE A 57 -2.37 12.65 -26.69
N ASN A 58 -1.57 11.82 -27.38
CA ASN A 58 -2.03 10.58 -28.03
C ASN A 58 -1.83 9.31 -27.19
N SER A 59 -1.57 9.45 -25.89
CA SER A 59 -1.35 8.29 -25.01
C SER A 59 -2.69 7.68 -24.55
N TRP A 60 -2.80 6.35 -24.47
CA TRP A 60 -3.97 5.66 -23.90
C TRP A 60 -4.33 6.20 -22.49
N LEU A 61 -3.33 6.53 -21.67
CA LEU A 61 -3.51 7.18 -20.37
C LEU A 61 -4.23 8.53 -20.46
N TRP A 62 -3.97 9.29 -21.53
CA TRP A 62 -4.70 10.54 -21.77
C TRP A 62 -6.19 10.19 -21.88
N GLN A 63 -6.57 9.24 -22.73
CA GLN A 63 -7.99 8.87 -22.92
C GLN A 63 -8.64 8.30 -21.65
N PHE A 64 -7.90 7.53 -20.85
CA PHE A 64 -8.37 6.98 -19.58
C PHE A 64 -8.81 8.10 -18.61
N PHE A 65 -8.02 9.17 -18.48
CA PHE A 65 -8.32 10.31 -17.60
C PHE A 65 -9.14 11.43 -18.26
N ARG A 66 -9.96 11.13 -19.28
CA ARG A 66 -10.75 12.14 -20.02
C ARG A 66 -11.79 12.88 -19.16
N THR A 67 -12.22 12.30 -18.05
CA THR A 67 -13.22 12.87 -17.13
C THR A 67 -12.68 14.04 -16.32
N PHE A 68 -11.35 14.16 -16.19
CA PHE A 68 -10.71 15.23 -15.44
C PHE A 68 -10.43 16.46 -16.31
N PRO A 69 -10.42 17.68 -15.72
CA PRO A 69 -9.98 18.89 -16.42
C PRO A 69 -8.58 18.73 -17.01
N LYS A 70 -8.30 19.41 -18.13
CA LYS A 70 -7.04 19.28 -18.90
C LYS A 70 -5.79 19.42 -18.01
N ASP A 71 -5.82 20.35 -17.07
CA ASP A 71 -4.77 20.63 -16.09
C ASP A 71 -4.45 19.41 -15.20
N VAL A 72 -5.48 18.87 -14.54
CA VAL A 72 -5.36 17.72 -13.61
C VAL A 72 -5.01 16.46 -14.38
N ARG A 73 -5.59 16.30 -15.58
CA ARG A 73 -5.28 15.20 -16.50
C ARG A 73 -3.81 15.18 -16.89
N ALA A 74 -3.19 16.34 -17.11
CA ALA A 74 -1.77 16.42 -17.43
C ALA A 74 -0.89 15.94 -16.26
N LEU A 75 -1.26 16.30 -15.02
CA LEU A 75 -0.59 15.81 -13.80
C LEU A 75 -0.76 14.30 -13.64
N LEU A 76 -1.99 13.78 -13.72
CA LEU A 76 -2.28 12.35 -13.59
C LEU A 76 -1.49 11.50 -14.62
N VAL A 77 -1.43 11.97 -15.88
CA VAL A 77 -0.69 11.28 -16.94
C VAL A 77 0.82 11.38 -16.73
N LYS A 78 1.33 12.50 -16.21
CA LYS A 78 2.73 12.66 -15.83
C LYS A 78 3.08 11.66 -14.71
N ASP A 79 2.35 11.68 -13.60
CA ASP A 79 2.65 10.87 -12.42
C ASP A 79 2.50 9.36 -12.72
N SER A 80 1.47 8.96 -13.47
CA SER A 80 1.32 7.56 -13.92
C SER A 80 2.50 7.09 -14.78
N LYS A 81 2.99 7.94 -15.69
CA LYS A 81 4.16 7.61 -16.52
C LYS A 81 5.44 7.58 -15.71
N LEU A 82 5.58 8.45 -14.71
CA LEU A 82 6.74 8.51 -13.85
C LEU A 82 6.82 7.25 -12.98
N PHE A 83 5.69 6.84 -12.38
CA PHE A 83 5.56 5.58 -11.64
C PHE A 83 5.98 4.37 -12.49
N VAL A 84 5.44 4.25 -13.72
CA VAL A 84 5.78 3.13 -14.62
C VAL A 84 7.25 3.13 -15.04
N ARG A 85 7.90 4.31 -15.08
CA ARG A 85 9.29 4.45 -15.51
C ARG A 85 10.32 4.33 -14.39
N ASP A 86 9.90 4.34 -13.13
CA ASP A 86 10.80 4.29 -11.98
C ASP A 86 11.06 2.83 -11.54
N PRO A 87 12.23 2.24 -11.88
CA PRO A 87 12.53 0.86 -11.53
C PRO A 87 12.63 0.62 -10.01
N ASN A 88 12.93 1.66 -9.21
CA ASN A 88 13.00 1.52 -7.76
C ASN A 88 11.61 1.25 -7.16
N GLN A 89 10.58 1.93 -7.68
CA GLN A 89 9.20 1.73 -7.24
C GLN A 89 8.68 0.34 -7.63
N TRP A 90 9.01 -0.13 -8.84
CA TRP A 90 8.68 -1.49 -9.28
C TRP A 90 9.32 -2.59 -8.43
N SER A 91 10.60 -2.43 -8.08
CA SER A 91 11.30 -3.39 -7.20
C SER A 91 10.60 -3.48 -5.84
N MET A 92 10.26 -2.33 -5.25
CA MET A 92 9.57 -2.26 -3.97
C MET A 92 8.15 -2.84 -4.02
N PHE A 93 7.42 -2.57 -5.10
CA PHE A 93 6.09 -3.11 -5.33
C PHE A 93 6.12 -4.62 -5.55
N ALA A 94 7.12 -5.13 -6.30
CA ALA A 94 7.30 -6.56 -6.54
C ALA A 94 7.58 -7.34 -5.25
N VAL A 95 8.48 -6.85 -4.39
CA VAL A 95 8.73 -7.45 -3.07
C VAL A 95 7.44 -7.52 -2.25
N LEU A 96 6.65 -6.46 -2.27
CA LEU A 96 5.39 -6.42 -1.55
C LEU A 96 4.35 -7.38 -2.12
N LEU A 97 4.25 -7.49 -3.45
CA LEU A 97 3.38 -8.47 -4.10
C LEU A 97 3.76 -9.90 -3.75
N VAL A 98 5.05 -10.23 -3.66
CA VAL A 98 5.51 -11.55 -3.23
C VAL A 98 5.08 -11.83 -1.79
N LEU A 99 5.30 -10.89 -0.87
CA LEU A 99 4.87 -11.03 0.53
C LEU A 99 3.34 -11.20 0.65
N LEU A 100 2.59 -10.47 -0.17
CA LEU A 100 1.14 -10.56 -0.22
C LEU A 100 0.67 -11.91 -0.77
N ALA A 101 1.33 -12.43 -1.81
CA ALA A 101 1.04 -13.75 -2.34
C ALA A 101 1.35 -14.86 -1.31
N VAL A 102 2.46 -14.75 -0.58
CA VAL A 102 2.80 -15.66 0.52
C VAL A 102 1.74 -15.61 1.63
N TYR A 103 1.27 -14.42 1.99
CA TYR A 103 0.17 -14.25 2.93
C TYR A 103 -1.12 -14.95 2.45
N LEU A 104 -1.55 -14.71 1.22
CA LEU A 104 -2.75 -15.34 0.67
C LEU A 104 -2.60 -16.87 0.57
N ALA A 105 -1.40 -17.35 0.24
CA ALA A 105 -1.10 -18.78 0.25
C ALA A 105 -1.18 -19.35 1.67
N ASN A 106 -0.71 -18.60 2.68
CA ASN A 106 -0.74 -19.01 4.07
C ASN A 106 -2.17 -19.19 4.61
N LEU A 107 -3.11 -18.33 4.18
CA LEU A 107 -4.53 -18.45 4.55
C LEU A 107 -5.16 -19.78 4.14
N ARG A 108 -4.63 -20.47 3.11
CA ARG A 108 -5.14 -21.79 2.69
C ARG A 108 -4.89 -22.89 3.71
N PHE A 109 -3.93 -22.71 4.62
CA PHE A 109 -3.67 -23.67 5.70
C PHE A 109 -4.64 -23.49 6.89
N ILE A 110 -5.42 -22.42 6.91
CA ILE A 110 -6.46 -22.21 7.92
C ILE A 110 -7.65 -23.11 7.54
N PRO A 111 -8.15 -23.97 8.44
CA PRO A 111 -9.31 -24.79 8.18
C PRO A 111 -10.51 -23.92 7.79
N SER A 112 -11.09 -24.15 6.60
CA SER A 112 -12.22 -23.36 6.09
C SER A 112 -13.56 -23.72 6.76
N LYS A 113 -13.64 -24.89 7.39
CA LYS A 113 -14.81 -25.36 8.14
C LYS A 113 -14.45 -25.51 9.61
N ILE A 114 -14.52 -24.39 10.34
CA ILE A 114 -14.41 -24.39 11.78
C ILE A 114 -15.81 -24.57 12.35
N GLU A 115 -16.00 -25.56 13.22
CA GLU A 115 -17.33 -25.89 13.77
C GLU A 115 -17.92 -24.78 14.64
N SER A 116 -17.06 -23.92 15.21
CA SER A 116 -17.47 -22.83 16.09
C SER A 116 -17.50 -21.48 15.36
N LEU A 117 -18.69 -20.87 15.32
CA LEU A 117 -18.96 -19.54 14.74
C LEU A 117 -18.07 -18.43 15.35
N LEU A 118 -17.72 -18.55 16.64
CA LEU A 118 -16.84 -17.60 17.34
C LEU A 118 -15.42 -17.59 16.78
N TRP A 119 -14.83 -18.76 16.57
CA TRP A 119 -13.49 -18.89 16.00
C TRP A 119 -13.43 -18.38 14.57
N GLN A 120 -14.48 -18.63 13.78
CA GLN A 120 -14.60 -18.06 12.44
C GLN A 120 -14.66 -16.52 12.48
N THR A 121 -15.38 -15.95 13.45
CA THR A 121 -15.45 -14.49 13.67
C THR A 121 -14.09 -13.91 14.05
N VAL A 122 -13.38 -14.54 14.99
CA VAL A 122 -12.04 -14.09 15.43
C VAL A 122 -11.05 -14.09 14.26
N ILE A 123 -10.99 -15.19 13.49
CA ILE A 123 -10.09 -15.29 12.33
C ILE A 123 -10.44 -14.23 11.27
N SER A 124 -11.72 -13.94 11.09
CA SER A 124 -12.17 -12.89 10.16
C SER A 124 -11.67 -11.51 10.59
N PHE A 125 -11.68 -11.20 11.88
CA PHE A 125 -11.14 -9.93 12.39
C PHE A 125 -9.62 -9.87 12.37
N VAL A 126 -8.92 -10.99 12.57
CA VAL A 126 -7.47 -11.06 12.38
C VAL A 126 -7.11 -10.78 10.91
N ASN A 127 -7.86 -11.38 9.97
CA ASN A 127 -7.71 -11.12 8.53
C ASN A 127 -7.97 -9.65 8.19
N PHE A 128 -9.04 -9.07 8.73
CA PHE A 128 -9.38 -7.66 8.55
C PHE A 128 -8.28 -6.73 9.10
N ALA A 129 -7.74 -7.03 10.29
CA ALA A 129 -6.63 -6.30 10.88
C ALA A 129 -5.36 -6.38 10.03
N PHE A 130 -5.06 -7.56 9.47
CA PHE A 130 -3.92 -7.76 8.60
C PHE A 130 -4.05 -7.01 7.28
N SER A 131 -5.24 -7.01 6.66
CA SER A 131 -5.53 -6.19 5.49
C SER A 131 -5.37 -4.69 5.77
N GLY A 132 -5.84 -4.22 6.93
CA GLY A 132 -5.61 -2.84 7.39
C GLY A 132 -4.12 -2.52 7.59
N TYR A 133 -3.36 -3.46 8.17
CA TYR A 133 -1.91 -3.33 8.35
C TYR A 133 -1.15 -3.24 7.02
N ILE A 134 -1.48 -4.08 6.04
CA ILE A 134 -0.91 -4.01 4.69
C ILE A 134 -1.17 -2.63 4.08
N LEU A 135 -2.41 -2.16 4.17
CA LEU A 135 -2.82 -0.86 3.65
C LEU A 135 -2.11 0.31 4.33
N ALA A 136 -1.93 0.25 5.66
CA ALA A 136 -1.17 1.25 6.42
C ALA A 136 0.30 1.26 5.99
N THR A 137 0.93 0.08 5.88
CA THR A 137 2.31 -0.09 5.45
C THR A 137 2.54 0.45 4.03
N LEU A 138 1.61 0.16 3.13
CA LEU A 138 1.62 0.66 1.76
C LEU A 138 1.48 2.18 1.69
N SER A 139 0.58 2.74 2.50
CA SER A 139 0.35 4.18 2.53
C SER A 139 1.60 4.93 2.99
N VAL A 140 2.28 4.44 4.02
CA VAL A 140 3.55 5.06 4.50
C VAL A 140 4.66 4.94 3.45
N ARG A 141 4.69 3.84 2.70
CA ARG A 141 5.76 3.56 1.73
C ARG A 141 5.63 4.33 0.42
N PHE A 142 4.41 4.51 -0.06
CA PHE A 142 4.16 5.07 -1.40
C PHE A 142 3.43 6.40 -1.36
N VAL A 143 2.53 6.62 -0.40
CA VAL A 143 1.69 7.82 -0.33
C VAL A 143 2.39 8.94 0.43
N TYR A 144 2.98 8.65 1.58
CA TYR A 144 3.69 9.65 2.39
C TYR A 144 4.84 10.33 1.62
N PRO A 145 5.73 9.60 0.90
CA PRO A 145 6.80 10.23 0.13
C PRO A 145 6.32 10.96 -1.12
N ALA A 146 5.10 10.71 -1.61
CA ALA A 146 4.65 11.13 -2.94
C ALA A 146 4.75 12.64 -3.20
N ILE A 147 4.56 13.47 -2.17
CA ILE A 147 4.76 14.92 -2.28
C ILE A 147 6.25 15.28 -2.26
N SER A 148 7.02 14.69 -1.35
CA SER A 148 8.45 14.92 -1.21
C SER A 148 9.22 14.53 -2.48
N MET A 149 8.75 13.49 -3.18
CA MET A 149 9.29 12.99 -4.45
C MET A 149 9.14 13.97 -5.62
N GLU A 150 8.31 15.03 -5.51
CA GLU A 150 8.31 16.12 -6.50
C GLU A 150 9.62 16.94 -6.42
N GLY A 151 10.30 16.92 -5.27
CA GLY A 151 11.63 17.49 -5.06
C GLY A 151 11.76 18.93 -5.58
N LYS A 152 12.83 19.18 -6.33
CA LYS A 152 13.14 20.51 -6.91
C LYS A 152 12.15 20.95 -7.99
N SER A 153 11.46 20.00 -8.65
CA SER A 153 10.44 20.32 -9.66
C SER A 153 9.16 20.91 -9.05
N PHE A 154 8.98 20.78 -7.73
CA PHE A 154 7.87 21.40 -7.02
C PHE A 154 7.80 22.92 -7.26
N TRP A 155 8.94 23.63 -7.27
CA TRP A 155 9.00 25.06 -7.58
C TRP A 155 8.42 25.40 -8.97
N SER A 156 8.70 24.58 -9.97
CA SER A 156 8.15 24.78 -11.32
C SER A 156 6.63 24.61 -11.37
N ILE A 157 6.06 23.75 -10.51
CA ILE A 157 4.61 23.58 -10.40
C ILE A 157 4.01 24.79 -9.67
N MET A 158 4.68 25.31 -8.64
CA MET A 158 4.24 26.49 -7.91
C MET A 158 4.24 27.76 -8.77
N SER A 159 5.22 27.93 -9.65
CA SER A 159 5.26 29.07 -10.60
C SER A 159 4.27 28.94 -11.77
N SER A 160 3.59 27.81 -11.90
CA SER A 160 2.58 27.59 -12.94
C SER A 160 1.21 28.12 -12.49
N PRO A 161 0.26 28.39 -13.41
CA PRO A 161 -1.10 28.81 -13.04
C PRO A 161 -1.93 27.72 -12.34
N LEU A 162 -1.32 26.57 -12.01
CA LEU A 162 -1.96 25.48 -11.31
C LEU A 162 -2.01 25.75 -9.81
N SER A 163 -3.21 25.81 -9.25
CA SER A 163 -3.36 25.90 -7.80
C SER A 163 -2.78 24.65 -7.12
N VAL A 164 -1.96 24.84 -6.09
CA VAL A 164 -1.36 23.77 -5.28
C VAL A 164 -2.40 22.83 -4.66
N LYS A 165 -3.60 23.34 -4.39
CA LYS A 165 -4.76 22.55 -3.95
C LYS A 165 -5.16 21.48 -4.98
N LYS A 166 -5.05 21.76 -6.29
CA LYS A 166 -5.32 20.78 -7.35
C LYS A 166 -4.27 19.67 -7.35
N LEU A 167 -2.99 20.00 -7.13
CA LEU A 167 -1.92 19.00 -6.99
C LEU A 167 -2.19 18.08 -5.78
N PHE A 168 -2.59 18.67 -4.65
CA PHE A 168 -2.97 17.90 -3.46
C PHE A 168 -4.06 16.87 -3.77
N TRP A 169 -5.17 17.34 -4.36
CA TRP A 169 -6.31 16.48 -4.66
C TRP A 169 -6.00 15.44 -5.73
N GLU A 170 -5.16 15.79 -6.70
CA GLU A 170 -4.68 14.86 -7.72
C GLU A 170 -3.91 13.68 -7.08
N LYS A 171 -2.93 13.97 -6.22
CA LYS A 171 -2.19 12.93 -5.49
C LYS A 171 -3.08 12.12 -4.55
N PHE A 172 -4.01 12.78 -3.84
CA PHE A 172 -4.95 12.09 -2.97
C PHE A 172 -5.85 11.12 -3.75
N ILE A 173 -6.46 11.57 -4.86
CA ILE A 173 -7.36 10.73 -5.67
C ILE A 173 -6.59 9.58 -6.32
N LEU A 174 -5.42 9.85 -6.90
CA LEU A 174 -4.59 8.82 -7.53
C LEU A 174 -4.19 7.76 -6.50
N ALA A 175 -3.66 8.17 -5.34
CA ALA A 175 -3.30 7.26 -4.27
C ALA A 175 -4.52 6.47 -3.77
N PHE A 176 -5.64 7.15 -3.50
CA PHE A 176 -6.86 6.51 -3.02
C PHE A 176 -7.34 5.41 -3.96
N VAL A 177 -7.45 5.70 -5.26
CA VAL A 177 -7.93 4.71 -6.24
C VAL A 177 -6.99 3.50 -6.31
N VAL A 178 -5.67 3.73 -6.38
CA VAL A 178 -4.69 2.63 -6.49
C VAL A 178 -4.71 1.75 -5.24
N PHE A 179 -4.65 2.35 -4.04
CA PHE A 179 -4.58 1.60 -2.79
C PHE A 179 -5.91 0.97 -2.40
N PHE A 180 -7.04 1.60 -2.74
CA PHE A 180 -8.37 1.01 -2.56
C PHE A 180 -8.53 -0.26 -3.41
N ILE A 181 -8.22 -0.19 -4.71
CA ILE A 181 -8.30 -1.36 -5.60
C ILE A 181 -7.42 -2.49 -5.09
N LEU A 182 -6.18 -2.17 -4.68
CA LEU A 182 -5.25 -3.17 -4.16
C LEU A 182 -5.78 -3.81 -2.87
N ALA A 183 -6.28 -3.03 -1.92
CA ALA A 183 -6.83 -3.54 -0.67
C ALA A 183 -8.10 -4.38 -0.89
N GLU A 184 -8.99 -3.94 -1.78
CA GLU A 184 -10.23 -4.65 -2.10
C GLU A 184 -9.94 -6.01 -2.77
N VAL A 185 -8.99 -6.07 -3.70
CA VAL A 185 -8.56 -7.33 -4.33
C VAL A 185 -8.04 -8.31 -3.26
N VAL A 186 -7.21 -7.82 -2.33
CA VAL A 186 -6.70 -8.63 -1.23
C VAL A 186 -7.84 -9.11 -0.32
N ALA A 187 -8.76 -8.22 0.01
CA ALA A 187 -9.92 -8.52 0.84
C ALA A 187 -10.78 -9.62 0.21
N VAL A 188 -11.19 -9.45 -1.04
CA VAL A 188 -12.03 -10.41 -1.77
C VAL A 188 -11.37 -11.78 -1.87
N ILE A 189 -10.08 -11.84 -2.22
CA ILE A 189 -9.35 -13.12 -2.31
C ILE A 189 -9.24 -13.76 -0.92
N SER A 190 -8.84 -13.00 0.10
CA SER A 190 -8.68 -13.51 1.47
C SER A 190 -10.00 -14.03 2.06
N ASN A 191 -11.09 -13.30 1.88
CA ASN A 191 -12.42 -13.65 2.37
C ASN A 191 -12.98 -14.88 1.63
N GLY A 192 -12.68 -15.00 0.33
CA GLY A 192 -13.01 -16.19 -0.47
C GLY A 192 -12.27 -17.44 0.02
N ILE A 193 -10.98 -17.33 0.35
CA ILE A 193 -10.19 -18.44 0.93
C ILE A 193 -10.75 -18.86 2.29
N LEU A 194 -11.16 -17.89 3.12
CA LEU A 194 -11.71 -18.12 4.45
C LEU A 194 -13.18 -18.56 4.46
N SER A 195 -13.84 -18.66 3.29
CA SER A 195 -15.26 -19.05 3.17
C SER A 195 -16.18 -18.30 4.13
N GLN A 196 -15.98 -16.98 4.25
CA GLN A 196 -16.71 -16.14 5.20
C GLN A 196 -18.18 -15.97 4.82
N SER A 197 -19.02 -15.70 5.83
CA SER A 197 -20.43 -15.35 5.59
C SER A 197 -20.55 -14.03 4.83
N GLY A 198 -21.56 -13.90 3.96
CA GLY A 198 -21.74 -12.70 3.13
C GLY A 198 -21.87 -11.40 3.95
N GLN A 199 -22.43 -11.48 5.17
CA GLN A 199 -22.51 -10.35 6.09
C GLN A 199 -21.12 -9.86 6.53
N MET A 200 -20.21 -10.77 6.86
CA MET A 200 -18.83 -10.43 7.22
C MET A 200 -18.04 -9.86 6.05
N VAL A 201 -18.28 -10.37 4.83
CA VAL A 201 -17.66 -9.83 3.62
C VAL A 201 -18.08 -8.38 3.40
N ILE A 202 -19.37 -8.06 3.51
CA ILE A 202 -19.85 -6.68 3.36
C ILE A 202 -19.29 -5.78 4.45
N LEU A 203 -19.31 -6.23 5.72
CA LEU A 203 -18.80 -5.47 6.85
C LEU A 203 -17.31 -5.13 6.69
N THR A 204 -16.50 -6.12 6.31
CA THR A 204 -15.06 -5.95 6.10
C THR A 204 -14.75 -5.12 4.86
N ALA A 205 -15.51 -5.26 3.76
CA ALA A 205 -15.36 -4.44 2.56
C ALA A 205 -15.64 -2.94 2.86
N VAL A 206 -16.73 -2.64 3.56
CA VAL A 206 -17.03 -1.26 4.00
C VAL A 206 -15.94 -0.74 4.94
N GLY A 207 -15.47 -1.56 5.87
CA GLY A 207 -14.36 -1.21 6.77
C GLY A 207 -13.07 -0.89 6.02
N ILE A 208 -12.72 -1.68 4.99
CA ILE A 208 -11.54 -1.47 4.17
C ILE A 208 -11.67 -0.20 3.33
N PHE A 209 -12.83 0.04 2.71
CA PHE A 209 -13.10 1.27 1.99
C PHE A 209 -12.88 2.52 2.87
N LEU A 210 -13.45 2.50 4.08
CA LEU A 210 -13.27 3.56 5.08
C LEU A 210 -11.80 3.71 5.50
N MET A 211 -11.10 2.60 5.76
CA MET A 211 -9.67 2.61 6.07
C MET A 211 -8.83 3.18 4.92
N SER A 212 -9.14 2.86 3.65
CA SER A 212 -8.41 3.37 2.49
C SER A 212 -8.48 4.88 2.39
N ILE A 213 -9.66 5.47 2.58
CA ILE A 213 -9.82 6.93 2.57
C ILE A 213 -8.99 7.58 3.68
N SER A 214 -9.11 7.07 4.91
CA SER A 214 -8.44 7.67 6.07
C SER A 214 -6.93 7.50 6.05
N LEU A 215 -6.43 6.32 5.71
CA LEU A 215 -4.99 6.06 5.66
C LEU A 215 -4.31 6.87 4.55
N VAL A 216 -4.95 6.99 3.38
CA VAL A 216 -4.43 7.84 2.31
C VAL A 216 -4.47 9.30 2.73
N SER A 217 -5.57 9.78 3.32
CA SER A 217 -5.67 11.14 3.85
C SER A 217 -4.54 11.45 4.85
N LEU A 218 -4.36 10.56 5.82
CA LEU A 218 -3.35 10.67 6.87
C LEU A 218 -1.95 10.78 6.27
N ASN A 219 -1.60 9.88 5.36
CA ASN A 219 -0.26 9.84 4.78
C ASN A 219 0.01 10.99 3.80
N VAL A 220 -0.97 11.39 2.97
CA VAL A 220 -0.85 12.59 2.11
C VAL A 220 -0.73 13.84 2.98
N GLY A 221 -1.60 14.00 3.99
CA GLY A 221 -1.62 15.16 4.88
C GLY A 221 -0.31 15.32 5.65
N LEU A 222 0.20 14.23 6.26
CA LEU A 222 1.48 14.24 6.97
C LEU A 222 2.68 14.40 6.02
N GLY A 223 2.62 13.83 4.80
CA GLY A 223 3.67 13.98 3.79
C GLY A 223 3.87 15.44 3.35
N ILE A 224 2.83 16.27 3.46
CA ILE A 224 2.90 17.72 3.27
C ILE A 224 3.32 18.49 4.51
N LEU A 225 2.93 18.00 5.70
CA LEU A 225 3.29 18.62 6.96
C LEU A 225 4.80 18.52 7.20
N PHE A 226 5.40 17.37 6.86
CA PHE A 226 6.82 17.07 7.02
C PHE A 226 7.50 16.70 5.69
N PRO A 227 7.55 17.60 4.69
CA PRO A 227 8.11 17.30 3.40
C PRO A 227 9.64 17.35 3.44
N ASN A 228 10.28 16.42 2.73
CA ASN A 228 11.72 16.42 2.51
C ASN A 228 12.00 16.46 1.00
N PHE A 229 12.22 17.66 0.46
CA PHE A 229 12.46 17.86 -0.97
C PHE A 229 13.93 17.65 -1.39
N GLU A 230 14.83 17.45 -0.43
CA GLU A 230 16.26 17.24 -0.70
C GLU A 230 16.57 15.79 -1.06
N GLU A 231 15.88 14.86 -0.40
CA GLU A 231 16.06 13.42 -0.62
C GLU A 231 15.15 12.94 -1.75
N LEU A 232 15.73 12.29 -2.76
CA LEU A 232 14.99 11.73 -3.91
C LEU A 232 14.69 10.25 -3.75
N ASN A 233 15.25 9.59 -2.74
CA ASN A 233 15.00 8.18 -2.49
C ASN A 233 13.74 7.99 -1.63
N PRO A 234 12.65 7.41 -2.17
CA PRO A 234 11.39 7.26 -1.43
C PRO A 234 11.54 6.42 -0.17
N MET A 235 12.48 5.47 -0.14
CA MET A 235 12.73 4.61 1.03
C MET A 235 13.33 5.39 2.20
N ARG A 236 14.21 6.35 1.93
CA ARG A 236 14.77 7.23 2.95
C ARG A 236 13.73 8.21 3.47
N ILE A 237 12.89 8.75 2.58
CA ILE A 237 11.81 9.66 2.96
C ILE A 237 10.80 8.93 3.85
N ALA A 238 10.38 7.72 3.48
CA ALA A 238 9.46 6.90 4.28
C ALA A 238 10.04 6.51 5.66
N SER A 239 11.36 6.42 5.77
CA SER A 239 12.08 6.10 7.02
C SER A 239 12.49 7.35 7.81
N SER A 240 12.09 8.54 7.38
CA SER A 240 12.34 9.79 8.12
C SER A 240 11.50 9.88 9.40
N GLY A 241 11.82 10.82 10.29
CA GLY A 241 11.05 11.04 11.51
C GLY A 241 9.55 11.28 11.25
N GLY A 242 9.20 12.05 10.20
CA GLY A 242 7.80 12.24 9.79
C GLY A 242 7.16 10.97 9.25
N GLY A 243 7.93 10.13 8.56
CA GLY A 243 7.47 8.81 8.08
C GLY A 243 7.18 7.85 9.24
N MET A 244 8.00 7.86 10.30
CA MET A 244 7.76 7.09 11.52
C MET A 244 6.48 7.54 12.24
N ILE A 245 6.25 8.86 12.37
CA ILE A 245 5.01 9.40 12.94
C ILE A 245 3.81 8.94 12.11
N SER A 246 3.90 9.01 10.77
CA SER A 246 2.86 8.53 9.86
C SER A 246 2.58 7.05 10.04
N ALA A 247 3.62 6.23 10.21
CA ALA A 247 3.49 4.79 10.45
C ALA A 247 2.80 4.49 11.78
N LEU A 248 3.22 5.14 12.87
CA LEU A 248 2.63 4.95 14.20
C LEU A 248 1.15 5.36 14.22
N LEU A 249 0.82 6.53 13.66
CA LEU A 249 -0.57 7.01 13.59
C LEU A 249 -1.42 6.12 12.68
N SER A 250 -0.88 5.63 11.55
CA SER A 250 -1.57 4.69 10.67
C SER A 250 -1.88 3.37 11.38
N LEU A 251 -0.89 2.81 12.10
CA LEU A 251 -1.06 1.55 12.83
C LEU A 251 -2.04 1.70 14.00
N PHE A 252 -1.95 2.81 14.73
CA PHE A 252 -2.88 3.14 15.80
C PHE A 252 -4.31 3.26 15.27
N TYR A 253 -4.50 3.98 14.16
CA TYR A 253 -5.80 4.10 13.49
C TYR A 253 -6.37 2.74 13.06
N VAL A 254 -5.56 1.87 12.47
CA VAL A 254 -5.99 0.51 12.11
C VAL A 254 -6.44 -0.26 13.35
N GLY A 255 -5.65 -0.26 14.42
CA GLY A 255 -6.00 -0.95 15.67
C GLY A 255 -7.32 -0.46 16.26
N VAL A 256 -7.51 0.85 16.36
CA VAL A 256 -8.77 1.44 16.88
C VAL A 256 -9.96 1.05 16.00
N THR A 257 -9.81 1.16 14.67
CA THR A 257 -10.91 0.84 13.73
C THR A 257 -11.29 -0.64 13.79
N VAL A 258 -10.29 -1.54 13.87
CA VAL A 258 -10.52 -2.97 14.06
C VAL A 258 -11.28 -3.22 15.36
N MET A 259 -10.86 -2.62 16.47
CA MET A 259 -11.51 -2.83 17.78
C MET A 259 -12.97 -2.36 17.79
N ILE A 260 -13.26 -1.19 17.18
CA ILE A 260 -14.61 -0.65 17.10
C ILE A 260 -15.56 -1.60 16.35
N ILE A 261 -15.08 -2.29 15.32
CA ILE A 261 -15.91 -3.22 14.52
C ILE A 261 -15.92 -4.63 15.16
N ALA A 262 -14.78 -5.08 15.70
CA ALA A 262 -14.61 -6.43 16.24
C ALA A 262 -15.42 -6.68 17.51
N VAL A 263 -15.41 -5.72 18.45
CA VAL A 263 -16.10 -5.87 19.75
C VAL A 263 -17.61 -6.12 19.61
N PRO A 264 -18.41 -5.26 18.95
CA PRO A 264 -19.85 -5.47 18.85
C PRO A 264 -20.18 -6.74 18.06
N THR A 265 -19.37 -7.06 17.04
CA THR A 265 -19.58 -8.25 16.22
C THR A 265 -19.28 -9.53 17.00
N TYR A 266 -18.22 -9.54 17.82
CA TYR A 266 -17.91 -10.65 18.70
C TYR A 266 -19.03 -10.89 19.72
N ARG A 267 -19.55 -9.81 20.34
CA ARG A 267 -20.67 -9.90 21.30
C ARG A 267 -21.98 -10.34 20.65
N TYR A 268 -22.23 -9.91 19.41
CA TYR A 268 -23.37 -10.39 18.64
C TYR A 268 -23.26 -11.89 18.34
N THR A 269 -22.08 -12.36 17.94
CA THR A 269 -21.83 -13.79 17.73
C THR A 269 -21.91 -14.59 19.05
N SER A 270 -21.46 -14.03 20.17
CA SER A 270 -21.54 -14.70 21.48
C SER A 270 -22.98 -14.81 21.95
N HIS A 271 -23.81 -13.79 21.73
CA HIS A 271 -25.26 -13.85 21.97
C HIS A 271 -25.92 -14.99 21.19
N LEU A 272 -25.59 -15.16 19.90
CA LEU A 272 -26.14 -16.24 19.08
C LEU A 272 -25.68 -17.64 19.50
N THR A 273 -24.49 -17.74 20.11
CA THR A 273 -23.86 -19.04 20.46
C THR A 273 -24.16 -19.47 21.90
N PHE A 274 -24.15 -18.53 22.84
CA PHE A 274 -24.27 -18.79 24.29
C PHE A 274 -25.48 -18.13 24.94
N GLY A 275 -26.23 -17.28 24.23
CA GLY A 275 -27.41 -16.60 24.78
C GLY A 275 -27.11 -15.37 25.65
N ASP A 276 -25.89 -14.82 25.61
CA ASP A 276 -25.49 -13.62 26.36
C ASP A 276 -26.41 -12.43 26.10
N SER A 277 -26.65 -11.53 27.06
CA SER A 277 -27.45 -10.32 26.77
C SER A 277 -26.77 -9.41 25.73
N PHE A 278 -27.44 -9.15 24.62
CA PHE A 278 -26.98 -8.22 23.57
C PHE A 278 -27.97 -7.06 23.40
N SER A 279 -27.46 -5.84 23.50
CA SER A 279 -28.27 -4.63 23.29
C SER A 279 -27.99 -4.04 21.92
N SER A 280 -29.05 -3.76 21.15
CA SER A 280 -28.95 -3.09 19.84
C SER A 280 -28.31 -1.69 19.94
N ILE A 281 -28.29 -1.08 21.13
CA ILE A 281 -27.61 0.21 21.38
C ILE A 281 -26.11 0.11 21.12
N GLU A 282 -25.48 -1.05 21.33
CA GLU A 282 -24.04 -1.24 21.17
C GLU A 282 -23.62 -1.10 19.70
N ILE A 283 -24.46 -1.54 18.77
CA ILE A 283 -24.24 -1.37 17.33
C ILE A 283 -24.28 0.12 16.97
N LEU A 284 -25.26 0.86 17.49
CA LEU A 284 -25.39 2.29 17.23
C LEU A 284 -24.17 3.06 17.76
N ILE A 285 -23.71 2.73 18.97
CA ILE A 285 -22.50 3.30 19.56
C ILE A 285 -21.29 2.98 18.68
N ALA A 286 -21.11 1.73 18.24
CA ALA A 286 -20.00 1.35 17.39
C ALA A 286 -20.01 2.06 16.03
N ILE A 287 -21.17 2.18 15.37
CA ILE A 287 -21.32 2.92 14.11
C ILE A 287 -20.97 4.40 14.33
N SER A 288 -21.46 5.01 15.39
CA SER A 288 -21.17 6.41 15.71
C SER A 288 -19.68 6.63 15.97
N ALA A 289 -19.04 5.74 16.74
CA ALA A 289 -17.61 5.78 17.02
C ALA A 289 -16.79 5.59 15.74
N LEU A 290 -17.19 4.66 14.87
CA LEU A 290 -16.53 4.41 13.59
C LEU A 290 -16.58 5.65 12.69
N LEU A 291 -17.74 6.30 12.58
CA LEU A 291 -17.90 7.52 11.79
C LEU A 291 -17.07 8.69 12.36
N VAL A 292 -17.03 8.85 13.68
CA VAL A 292 -16.24 9.90 14.34
C VAL A 292 -14.74 9.66 14.12
N VAL A 293 -14.26 8.44 14.36
CA VAL A 293 -12.83 8.10 14.20
C VAL A 293 -12.40 8.20 12.75
N ASN A 294 -13.20 7.67 11.81
CA ASN A 294 -12.92 7.76 10.38
C ASN A 294 -12.98 9.22 9.88
N GLY A 295 -13.98 9.97 10.30
CA GLY A 295 -14.13 11.39 10.00
C GLY A 295 -12.95 12.20 10.53
N ALA A 296 -12.52 11.96 11.77
CA ALA A 296 -11.35 12.63 12.36
C ALA A 296 -10.06 12.27 11.61
N ALA A 297 -9.80 10.97 11.39
CA ALA A 297 -8.62 10.47 10.69
C ALA A 297 -8.55 10.95 9.22
N THR A 298 -9.70 11.24 8.61
CA THR A 298 -9.77 11.76 7.24
C THR A 298 -9.67 13.29 7.22
N LEU A 299 -10.50 13.99 7.98
CA LEU A 299 -10.64 15.45 7.86
C LEU A 299 -9.50 16.21 8.52
N ILE A 300 -8.94 15.73 9.64
CA ILE A 300 -7.88 16.44 10.36
C ILE A 300 -6.61 16.50 9.50
N PRO A 301 -6.06 15.40 8.96
CA PRO A 301 -4.85 15.46 8.14
C PRO A 301 -5.06 16.22 6.84
N LEU A 302 -6.24 16.10 6.21
CA LEU A 302 -6.61 16.88 5.02
C LEU A 302 -6.56 18.38 5.30
N LYS A 303 -7.20 18.84 6.37
CA LYS A 303 -7.23 20.26 6.74
C LYS A 303 -5.84 20.76 7.12
N LEU A 304 -5.09 19.99 7.91
CA LEU A 304 -3.73 20.35 8.30
C LEU A 304 -2.80 20.43 7.07
N GLY A 305 -2.88 19.47 6.16
CA GLY A 305 -2.09 19.47 4.92
C GLY A 305 -2.44 20.64 4.00
N LEU A 306 -3.74 20.90 3.77
CA LEU A 306 -4.19 22.02 2.93
C LEU A 306 -3.80 23.38 3.53
N ASN A 307 -3.88 23.54 4.86
CA ASN A 307 -3.47 24.75 5.54
C ASN A 307 -1.94 24.93 5.53
N ALA A 308 -1.18 23.85 5.70
CA ALA A 308 0.27 23.88 5.61
C ALA A 308 0.75 24.30 4.22
N ILE A 309 0.08 23.85 3.16
CA ILE A 309 0.33 24.32 1.79
C ILE A 309 -0.02 25.81 1.64
N ALA A 310 -1.17 26.24 2.16
CA ALA A 310 -1.62 27.62 2.00
C ALA A 310 -0.74 28.65 2.74
N ARG A 311 -0.13 28.25 3.86
CA ARG A 311 0.76 29.11 4.66
C ARG A 311 2.20 29.14 4.17
N ARG A 312 2.60 28.20 3.30
CA ARG A 312 3.92 28.22 2.68
C ARG A 312 3.89 29.23 1.55
N GLU A 313 4.15 30.49 1.92
CA GLU A 313 4.63 31.50 0.98
C GLU A 313 6.01 31.05 0.50
N PHE A 314 6.10 30.76 -0.79
CA PHE A 314 7.34 30.42 -1.49
C PHE A 314 7.58 31.48 -2.55
#